data_AF-A0A415XWI0-F1
#
_entry.id   AF-A0A415XWI0-F1
#
_cell.length_a   1.000
_cell.length_b   1.000
_cell.length_c   1.000
_cell.angle_alpha   90.00
_cell.angle_beta   90.00
_cell.angle_gamma   90.00
#
_symmetry.space_group_name_H-M   'P 1'
#
loop_
_entity.id
_entity.type
_entity.pdbx_description
1 polymer ?
#
loop_
_entity_poly.entity_id
_entity_poly.type
_entity_poly.pdbx_seq_one_letter_code
_entity_poly.pdbx_strand_id
1 'polypeptide(L)' 'ECFWIKEAYSKAVTQAVNNGQAAFIRFFKHQSSFPRFKKKNRSDVKMYFVKNNPKDCRCQRHRINIPSLG' A
#
# COMPACT_ATOMS: atom_id res chain seq x y z
N GLU A 1 -26.16 12.95 -1.61
CA GLU A 1 -25.33 12.59 -2.79
C GLU A 1 -23.86 12.52 -2.40
N CYS A 2 -23.05 11.74 -3.13
CA CYS A 2 -21.60 11.67 -2.91
C CYS A 2 -20.88 12.86 -3.57
N PHE A 3 -21.01 14.06 -2.99
CA PHE A 3 -20.43 15.30 -3.52
C PHE A 3 -18.91 15.22 -3.75
N TRP A 4 -18.20 14.49 -2.88
CA TRP A 4 -16.76 14.25 -2.96
C TRP A 4 -16.31 13.58 -4.27
N ILE A 5 -17.17 12.80 -4.93
CA ILE A 5 -16.85 12.10 -6.18
C ILE A 5 -16.67 13.10 -7.33
N LYS A 6 -17.45 14.19 -7.33
CA LYS A 6 -17.40 15.24 -8.34
C LYS A 6 -16.22 16.20 -8.11
N GLU A 7 -15.81 16.36 -6.85
CA GLU A 7 -14.69 17.22 -6.45
C GLU A 7 -13.31 16.53 -6.58
N ALA A 8 -13.27 15.21 -6.42
CA ALA A 8 -12.02 14.45 -6.48
C ALA A 8 -11.51 14.28 -7.92
N TYR A 9 -10.18 14.17 -8.05
CA TYR A 9 -9.53 13.96 -9.34
C TYR A 9 -9.99 12.65 -10.00
N SER A 10 -10.35 12.73 -11.29
CA SER A 10 -10.99 11.63 -12.03
C SER A 10 -10.21 10.31 -12.00
N LYS A 11 -8.87 10.35 -12.09
CA LYS A 11 -8.04 9.14 -11.99
C LYS A 11 -8.13 8.50 -10.60
N ALA A 12 -8.15 9.30 -9.55
CA ALA A 12 -8.25 8.80 -8.18
C ALA A 12 -9.62 8.15 -7.94
N VAL A 13 -10.70 8.75 -8.45
CA VAL A 13 -12.06 8.19 -8.40
C VAL A 13 -12.11 6.85 -9.12
N THR A 14 -11.62 6.80 -10.36
CA THR A 14 -11.62 5.58 -11.18
C THR A 14 -10.84 4.46 -10.50
N GLN A 15 -9.65 4.76 -9.97
CA GLN A 15 -8.84 3.77 -9.25
C GLN A 15 -9.52 3.27 -7.98
N ALA A 16 -10.19 4.15 -7.22
CA ALA A 16 -10.92 3.77 -6.02
C ALA A 16 -12.07 2.79 -6.35
N VAL A 17 -12.82 3.05 -7.42
CA VAL A 17 -13.88 2.17 -7.91
C VAL A 17 -13.32 0.81 -8.34
N ASN A 18 -12.25 0.80 -9.15
CA ASN A 18 -11.60 -0.43 -9.60
C ASN A 18 -11.06 -1.29 -8.43
N ASN A 19 -10.45 -0.65 -7.44
CA ASN A 19 -9.96 -1.33 -6.24
C ASN A 19 -11.11 -1.95 -5.44
N GLY A 20 -12.23 -1.22 -5.30
CA GLY A 20 -13.44 -1.71 -4.64
C GLY A 20 -14.01 -2.94 -5.35
N GLN A 21 -14.19 -2.85 -6.67
CA GLN A 21 -14.68 -3.96 -7.50
C GLN A 21 -13.81 -5.20 -7.33
N ALA A 22 -12.48 -5.06 -7.46
CA ALA A 22 -11.55 -6.19 -7.33
C ALA A 22 -11.61 -6.84 -5.93
N ALA A 23 -11.72 -6.03 -4.87
CA ALA A 23 -11.80 -6.53 -3.51
C ALA A 23 -13.10 -7.31 -3.25
N PHE A 24 -14.24 -6.82 -3.73
CA PHE A 24 -15.53 -7.51 -3.57
C PHE A 24 -15.60 -8.79 -4.40
N ILE A 25 -15.06 -8.80 -5.62
CA ILE A 25 -14.97 -10.03 -6.42
C ILE A 25 -14.21 -11.11 -5.66
N ARG A 26 -13.07 -10.79 -5.03
CA ARG A 26 -12.29 -11.74 -4.22
C ARG A 26 -13.03 -12.20 -2.97
N PHE A 27 -13.76 -11.30 -2.32
CA PHE A 27 -14.58 -11.62 -1.16
C PHE A 27 -15.68 -12.63 -1.50
N PHE A 28 -16.45 -12.40 -2.57
CA PHE A 28 -17.50 -13.32 -2.99
C PHE A 28 -16.95 -14.65 -3.54
N LYS A 29 -15.72 -14.65 -4.08
CA LYS A 29 -15.00 -15.89 -4.42
C LYS A 29 -14.42 -16.62 -3.21
N HIS A 30 -14.66 -16.14 -1.99
CA HIS A 30 -14.10 -16.66 -0.74
C HIS A 30 -12.56 -16.74 -0.72
N GLN A 31 -11.89 -15.89 -1.52
CA GLN A 31 -10.42 -15.82 -1.59
C GLN A 31 -9.83 -14.81 -0.59
N SER A 32 -10.65 -13.93 -0.05
CA SER A 32 -10.25 -12.93 0.94
C SER A 32 -11.35 -12.66 1.94
N SER A 33 -10.98 -12.16 3.12
CA SER A 33 -11.93 -11.60 4.09
C SER A 33 -12.65 -10.36 3.53
N PHE A 34 -13.65 -9.87 4.28
CA PHE A 34 -14.36 -8.63 3.94
C PHE A 34 -13.38 -7.47 3.65
N PRO A 35 -13.59 -6.69 2.57
CA PRO A 35 -12.72 -5.58 2.21
C PRO A 35 -12.57 -4.56 3.35
N ARG A 36 -11.34 -4.11 3.61
CA ARG A 36 -11.04 -3.11 4.66
C ARG A 36 -10.50 -1.84 4.05
N PHE A 37 -10.96 -0.69 4.53
CA PHE A 37 -10.45 0.61 4.12
C PHE A 37 -9.08 0.91 4.75
N LYS A 38 -8.15 1.45 3.96
CA LYS A 38 -6.83 1.89 4.44
C LYS A 38 -6.99 3.04 5.43
N LYS A 39 -6.45 2.89 6.64
CA LYS A 39 -6.41 3.96 7.65
C LYS A 39 -5.08 4.71 7.53
N LYS A 40 -5.12 6.04 7.44
CA LYS A 40 -3.94 6.92 7.20
C LYS A 40 -2.80 6.69 8.20
N ASN A 41 -3.10 6.25 9.42
CA ASN A 41 -2.13 6.05 10.51
C ASN A 41 -1.95 4.58 10.91
N ARG A 42 -2.45 3.62 10.13
CA ARG A 42 -2.22 2.18 10.37
C ARG A 42 -1.80 1.52 9.07
N SER A 43 -0.50 1.43 8.88
CA SER A 43 0.13 0.77 7.75
C SER A 43 1.05 -0.31 8.30
N ASP A 44 0.81 -1.58 7.98
CA ASP A 44 1.76 -2.68 8.22
C ASP A 44 2.82 -2.73 7.10
N VAL A 45 3.16 -1.55 6.53
CA VAL A 45 4.24 -1.46 5.55
C VAL A 45 5.53 -1.69 6.32
N LYS A 46 5.98 -2.94 6.28
CA LYS A 46 7.29 -3.36 6.75
C LYS A 46 8.35 -2.67 5.90
N MET A 47 9.49 -2.35 6.50
CA MET A 47 10.66 -1.92 5.76
C MET A 47 11.05 -3.04 4.79
N TYR A 48 11.20 -2.70 3.50
CA TYR A 48 11.73 -3.62 2.51
C TYR A 48 13.24 -3.71 2.71
N PHE A 49 13.68 -4.60 3.59
CA PHE A 49 15.09 -4.99 3.60
C PHE A 49 15.34 -5.77 2.31
N VAL A 50 16.17 -5.20 1.43
CA VAL A 50 16.71 -5.91 0.26
C VAL A 50 17.47 -7.11 0.82
N LYS A 51 16.90 -8.31 0.67
CA LYS A 51 17.20 -9.41 1.59
C LYS A 51 18.50 -10.15 1.32
N ASN A 52 19.31 -9.78 0.32
CA ASN A 52 20.38 -10.66 -0.16
C ASN A 52 21.71 -9.99 -0.56
N ASN A 53 22.01 -8.75 -0.17
CA ASN A 53 23.33 -8.17 -0.41
C ASN A 53 24.02 -7.75 0.89
N PRO A 54 25.23 -8.25 1.22
CA PRO A 54 25.94 -7.90 2.45
C PRO A 54 26.32 -6.42 2.57
N LYS A 55 26.11 -5.61 1.52
CA LYS A 55 26.38 -4.17 1.47
C LYS A 55 25.16 -3.30 1.77
N ASP A 56 23.96 -3.85 1.77
CA ASP A 56 22.72 -3.07 1.78
C ASP A 56 22.48 -2.39 3.13
N CYS A 57 22.80 -3.06 4.24
CA CYS A 57 22.64 -2.53 5.60
C CYS A 57 23.99 -2.31 6.29
N ARG A 58 24.92 -1.59 5.63
CA ARG A 58 26.25 -1.34 6.20
C ARG A 58 26.16 -0.40 7.40
N CYS A 59 26.44 -0.94 8.59
CA CYS A 59 26.57 -0.17 9.83
C CYS A 59 27.99 0.36 10.00
N GLN A 60 28.12 1.64 10.28
CA GLN A 60 29.30 2.32 10.81
C GLN A 60 29.02 2.70 12.27
N ARG A 61 30.04 3.17 13.00
CA ARG A 61 29.95 3.48 14.44
C ARG A 61 28.70 4.30 14.83
N HIS A 62 28.31 5.28 14.00
CA HIS A 62 27.17 6.17 14.25
C HIS A 62 26.21 6.33 13.06
N ARG A 63 26.31 5.48 12.03
CA ARG A 63 25.51 5.61 10.79
C ARG A 63 25.13 4.24 10.25
N ILE A 64 23.95 4.11 9.68
CA ILE A 64 23.50 2.89 9.00
C ILE A 64 23.08 3.30 7.59
N ASN A 65 23.61 2.61 6.58
CA ASN A 65 23.12 2.75 5.22
C ASN A 65 21.79 2.01 5.09
N ILE A 66 20.73 2.72 4.69
CA ILE A 66 19.40 2.13 4.45
C ILE A 66 19.15 2.23 2.94
N PRO A 67 18.97 1.11 2.21
CA PRO A 67 18.74 1.14 0.78
C PRO A 67 17.33 1.68 0.50
N SER A 68 17.23 2.61 -0.45
CA SER A 68 15.94 3.07 -0.98
C SER A 68 15.46 2.13 -2.06
N LEU A 69 14.19 1.75 -2.04
CA LEU A 69 13.54 1.14 -3.20
C LEU A 69 13.27 2.26 -4.23
N GLY A 70 14.01 2.25 -5.32
CA GLY A 70 13.72 3.03 -6.53
C GLY A 70 12.82 2.24 -7.47
#